data_AF-A0A520IXA3-F1
#
_entry.id   AF-A0A520IXA3-F1
#
_cell.length_a   1.000
_cell.length_b   1.000
_cell.length_c   1.000
_cell.angle_alpha   90.00
_cell.angle_beta   90.00
_cell.angle_gamma   90.00
#
_symmetry.space_group_name_H-M   'P 1'
#
loop_
_entity.id
_entity.type
_entity.pdbx_description
1 polymer ?
#
loop_
_entity_poly.entity_id
_entity_poly.type
_entity_poly.pdbx_seq_one_letter_code
_entity_poly.pdbx_strand_id
1 'polypeptide(L)'
;MQAVLPAGHPPVKPRRIGVLLTNLGTPDGSDVRSVKRYLGEFLSDRRVVEIPPLLWQPILRGIILNTRPKKSAHAYSMVWTEDGSPLAAITKAQSNALQGAFGPNVMVDWAMRYGKPAIGDRLQAMKDAGCDRILIAPLYPQYCAATTATANDKAFAELAKMRWQPALRTLPPYHDEPAYIEALAQSIEAGVAALDFEPDALIAS
;
A
#
# COMPACT_ATOMS: atom_id res chain seq x y z
N MET A 1 -7.64 8.48 -34.97
CA MET A 1 -7.68 7.51 -36.10
C MET A 1 -7.97 6.15 -35.51
N GLN A 2 -9.11 5.51 -35.85
CA GLN A 2 -9.33 4.11 -35.47
C GLN A 2 -8.33 3.25 -36.26
N ALA A 3 -7.57 2.41 -35.56
CA ALA A 3 -6.63 1.51 -36.22
C ALA A 3 -7.40 0.49 -37.06
N VAL A 4 -7.14 0.45 -38.37
CA VAL A 4 -7.69 -0.59 -39.24
C VAL A 4 -6.92 -1.88 -38.94
N LEU A 5 -7.58 -2.81 -38.25
CA LEU A 5 -6.99 -4.12 -37.93
C LEU A 5 -7.16 -5.08 -39.12
N PRO A 6 -6.16 -5.92 -39.45
CA PRO A 6 -6.28 -6.94 -40.49
C PRO A 6 -7.42 -7.92 -40.21
N ALA A 7 -7.95 -8.53 -41.28
CA ALA A 7 -8.94 -9.60 -41.15
C ALA A 7 -8.38 -10.76 -40.32
N GLY A 8 -9.14 -11.22 -39.32
CA GLY A 8 -8.72 -12.28 -38.40
C GLY A 8 -7.80 -11.85 -37.26
N HIS A 9 -7.53 -10.54 -37.09
CA HIS A 9 -6.79 -10.06 -35.93
C HIS A 9 -7.54 -10.42 -34.64
N PRO A 10 -6.89 -11.10 -33.66
CA PRO A 10 -7.57 -11.49 -32.43
C PRO A 10 -8.02 -10.24 -31.66
N PRO A 11 -9.14 -10.31 -30.91
CA PRO A 11 -9.56 -9.20 -30.08
C PRO A 11 -8.51 -8.96 -28.99
N VAL A 12 -7.86 -7.79 -29.03
CA VAL A 12 -6.88 -7.37 -28.01
C VAL A 12 -7.53 -6.31 -27.14
N LYS A 13 -7.40 -6.45 -25.82
CA LYS A 13 -7.91 -5.46 -24.87
C LYS A 13 -7.24 -4.10 -25.15
N PRO A 14 -8.00 -2.99 -25.05
CA PRO A 14 -7.41 -1.65 -25.19
C PRO A 14 -6.32 -1.47 -24.12
N ARG A 15 -5.22 -0.82 -24.50
CA ARG A 15 -4.09 -0.56 -23.60
C ARG A 15 -4.52 0.41 -22.50
N ARG A 16 -4.22 0.05 -21.25
CA ARG A 16 -4.49 0.88 -20.08
C ARG A 16 -3.22 1.16 -19.30
N ILE A 17 -3.25 2.21 -18.48
CA ILE A 17 -2.21 2.52 -17.51
C ILE A 17 -2.75 2.17 -16.12
N GLY A 18 -2.02 1.39 -15.34
CA GLY A 18 -2.32 1.10 -13.94
C GLY A 18 -1.62 2.10 -13.02
N VAL A 19 -2.32 2.60 -12.01
CA VAL A 19 -1.76 3.30 -10.85
C VAL A 19 -2.11 2.48 -9.61
N LEU A 20 -1.12 1.79 -9.04
CA LEU A 20 -1.29 0.95 -7.87
C LEU A 20 -0.80 1.69 -6.64
N LEU A 21 -1.72 2.22 -5.84
CA LEU A 21 -1.42 2.79 -4.53
C LEU A 21 -0.99 1.66 -3.60
N THR A 22 0.15 1.79 -2.94
CA THR A 22 0.63 0.77 -2.00
C THR A 22 0.84 1.35 -0.61
N ASN A 23 0.43 0.61 0.41
CA ASN A 23 0.64 0.99 1.80
C ASN A 23 1.13 -0.22 2.62
N LEU A 24 1.48 0.00 3.89
CA LEU A 24 2.15 -1.00 4.73
C LEU A 24 1.32 -2.26 4.84
N GLY A 25 0.02 -2.05 5.04
CA GLY A 25 -0.90 -3.11 5.32
C GLY A 25 -1.27 -3.21 6.78
N THR A 26 -2.20 -4.11 6.99
CA THR A 26 -2.94 -4.28 8.24
C THR A 26 -3.39 -5.73 8.31
N PRO A 27 -3.65 -6.27 9.52
CA PRO A 27 -4.43 -7.47 9.66
C PRO A 27 -5.76 -7.36 8.91
N ASP A 28 -6.23 -8.48 8.37
CA ASP A 28 -7.54 -8.66 7.73
C ASP A 28 -8.67 -8.94 8.76
N GLY A 29 -8.35 -8.86 10.04
CA GLY A 29 -9.27 -8.95 11.17
C GLY A 29 -8.60 -8.46 12.45
N SER A 30 -9.40 -7.98 13.41
CA SER A 30 -8.92 -7.55 14.73
C SER A 30 -8.63 -8.73 15.68
N ASP A 31 -8.96 -9.96 15.29
CA ASP A 31 -8.73 -11.15 16.09
C ASP A 31 -7.24 -11.55 16.12
N VAL A 32 -6.87 -12.29 17.17
CA VAL A 32 -5.48 -12.71 17.43
C VAL A 32 -4.87 -13.50 16.27
N ARG A 33 -5.66 -14.31 15.54
CA ARG A 33 -5.16 -15.13 14.44
C ARG A 33 -4.83 -14.26 13.23
N SER A 34 -5.70 -13.32 12.88
CA SER A 34 -5.46 -12.38 11.79
C SER A 34 -4.25 -11.48 12.07
N VAL A 35 -4.13 -10.98 13.30
CA VAL A 35 -2.97 -10.21 13.75
C VAL A 35 -1.68 -11.04 13.74
N LYS A 36 -1.74 -12.31 14.18
CA LYS A 36 -0.58 -13.22 14.15
C LYS A 36 -0.09 -13.47 12.72
N ARG A 37 -1.01 -13.66 11.76
CA ARG A 37 -0.68 -13.82 10.34
C ARG A 37 0.02 -12.57 9.80
N TYR A 38 -0.57 -11.39 10.03
CA TYR A 38 0.02 -10.11 9.63
C TYR A 38 1.41 -9.90 10.22
N LEU A 39 1.56 -10.04 11.55
CA LEU A 39 2.85 -9.88 12.23
C LEU A 39 3.89 -10.89 11.75
N GLY A 40 3.46 -12.11 11.40
CA GLY A 40 4.34 -13.13 10.85
C GLY A 40 4.91 -12.74 9.49
N GLU A 41 4.10 -12.11 8.64
CA GLU A 41 4.57 -11.59 7.35
C GLU A 41 5.46 -10.35 7.54
N PHE A 42 4.97 -9.36 8.27
CA PHE A 42 5.64 -8.08 8.49
C PHE A 42 7.03 -8.25 9.14
N LEU A 43 7.10 -8.99 10.25
CA LEU A 43 8.35 -9.16 10.99
C LEU A 43 9.28 -10.19 10.36
N SER A 44 8.84 -10.96 9.36
CA SER A 44 9.74 -11.82 8.59
C SER A 44 10.52 -11.06 7.52
N ASP A 45 10.11 -9.82 7.22
CA ASP A 45 10.74 -9.02 6.18
C ASP A 45 12.11 -8.50 6.62
N ARG A 46 13.12 -8.75 5.79
CA ARG A 46 14.50 -8.32 6.04
C ARG A 46 14.71 -6.82 5.91
N ARG A 47 13.79 -6.11 5.25
CA ARG A 47 13.75 -4.64 5.24
C ARG A 47 13.24 -4.05 6.55
N VAL A 48 12.55 -4.86 7.36
CA VAL A 48 11.95 -4.45 8.64
C VAL A 48 12.82 -4.91 9.81
N VAL A 49 13.32 -6.13 9.75
CA VAL A 49 14.23 -6.69 10.76
C VAL A 49 15.52 -7.14 10.10
N GLU A 50 16.61 -6.46 10.43
CA GLU A 50 17.94 -6.68 9.82
C GLU A 50 18.73 -7.83 10.48
N ILE A 51 18.19 -8.43 11.55
CA ILE A 51 18.82 -9.58 12.23
C ILE A 51 18.89 -10.77 11.24
N PRO A 52 20.00 -11.53 11.18
CA PRO A 52 20.14 -12.69 10.32
C PRO A 52 18.93 -13.66 10.43
N PRO A 53 18.30 -14.08 9.31
CA PRO A 53 17.07 -14.86 9.35
C PRO A 53 17.18 -16.17 10.14
N LEU A 54 18.35 -16.81 10.13
CA LEU A 54 18.64 -18.03 10.89
C LEU A 54 18.48 -17.84 12.40
N LEU A 55 18.77 -16.64 12.92
CA LEU A 55 18.60 -16.29 14.33
C LEU A 55 17.20 -15.72 14.59
N TRP A 56 16.71 -14.87 13.70
CA TRP A 56 15.46 -14.16 13.91
C TRP A 56 14.21 -15.03 13.73
N GLN A 57 14.17 -15.90 12.73
CA GLN A 57 12.97 -16.70 12.44
C GLN A 57 12.58 -17.65 13.60
N PRO A 58 13.51 -18.32 14.30
CA PRO A 58 13.19 -19.05 15.52
C PRO A 58 12.61 -18.17 16.64
N ILE A 59 13.17 -16.99 16.87
CA ILE A 59 12.69 -16.03 17.90
C ILE A 59 11.29 -15.54 17.54
N LEU A 60 11.09 -15.16 16.28
CA LEU A 60 9.81 -14.70 15.75
C LEU A 60 8.73 -15.76 15.95
N ARG A 61 8.98 -16.99 15.49
CA ARG A 61 7.99 -18.08 15.50
C ARG A 61 7.78 -18.70 16.89
N GLY A 62 8.81 -18.69 17.74
CA GLY A 62 8.78 -19.26 19.09
C GLY A 62 8.20 -18.31 20.14
N ILE A 63 8.72 -17.08 20.22
CA ILE A 63 8.39 -16.15 21.31
C ILE A 63 7.40 -15.09 20.84
N ILE A 64 7.74 -14.37 19.76
CA ILE A 64 7.03 -13.15 19.39
C ILE A 64 5.62 -13.45 18.91
N LEU A 65 5.44 -14.38 17.97
CA LEU A 65 4.13 -14.73 17.42
C LEU A 65 3.23 -15.50 18.39
N ASN A 66 3.72 -15.84 19.59
CA ASN A 66 2.93 -16.49 20.64
C ASN A 66 2.53 -15.54 21.77
N THR A 67 3.26 -14.44 21.96
CA THR A 67 3.04 -13.48 23.05
C THR A 67 2.47 -12.14 22.57
N ARG A 68 3.02 -11.58 21.48
CA ARG A 68 2.71 -10.23 20.99
C ARG A 68 1.32 -10.06 20.36
N PRO A 69 0.76 -11.04 19.60
CA PRO A 69 -0.50 -10.85 18.90
C PRO A 69 -1.68 -10.51 19.82
N LYS A 70 -1.73 -11.02 21.06
CA LYS A 70 -2.82 -10.72 22.01
C LYS A 70 -2.91 -9.23 22.34
N LYS A 71 -1.77 -8.61 22.65
CA LYS A 71 -1.70 -7.16 22.94
C LYS A 71 -2.03 -6.33 21.70
N SER A 72 -1.50 -6.73 20.54
CA SER A 72 -1.75 -6.01 19.28
C SER A 72 -3.22 -6.12 18.84
N ALA A 73 -3.85 -7.30 19.00
CA ALA A 73 -5.27 -7.51 18.70
C ALA A 73 -6.18 -6.60 19.52
N HIS A 74 -5.86 -6.40 20.81
CA HIS A 74 -6.60 -5.44 21.62
C HIS A 74 -6.51 -4.01 21.05
N ALA A 75 -5.31 -3.54 20.71
CA ALA A 75 -5.13 -2.23 20.09
C ALA A 75 -5.89 -2.11 18.76
N TYR A 76 -5.82 -3.13 17.89
CA TYR A 76 -6.60 -3.15 16.64
C TYR A 76 -8.10 -3.11 16.90
N SER A 77 -8.60 -3.81 17.92
CA SER A 77 -10.03 -3.83 18.26
C SER A 77 -10.56 -2.45 18.71
N MET A 78 -9.72 -1.61 19.32
CA MET A 78 -10.11 -0.27 19.78
C MET A 78 -10.40 0.71 18.63
N VAL A 79 -9.80 0.48 17.46
CA VAL A 79 -9.92 1.35 16.28
C VAL A 79 -10.59 0.63 15.10
N TRP A 80 -11.13 -0.57 15.33
CA TRP A 80 -11.75 -1.36 14.28
C TRP A 80 -13.12 -0.80 13.93
N THR A 81 -13.40 -0.67 12.64
CA THR A 81 -14.68 -0.16 12.14
C THR A 81 -15.39 -1.22 11.29
N GLU A 82 -16.60 -0.92 10.83
CA GLU A 82 -17.31 -1.77 9.86
C GLU A 82 -16.53 -1.92 8.54
N ASP A 83 -15.76 -0.90 8.16
CA ASP A 83 -14.88 -0.91 6.99
C ASP A 83 -13.51 -1.57 7.25
N GLY A 84 -13.31 -2.15 8.43
CA GLY A 84 -12.08 -2.79 8.86
C GLY A 84 -11.11 -1.81 9.54
N SER A 85 -9.82 -1.96 9.28
CA SER A 85 -8.83 -1.04 9.86
C SER A 85 -8.84 0.31 9.14
N PRO A 86 -8.64 1.43 9.87
CA PRO A 86 -8.63 2.77 9.26
C PRO A 86 -7.62 2.90 8.11
N LEU A 87 -6.45 2.26 8.22
CA LEU A 87 -5.44 2.29 7.17
C LEU A 87 -5.97 1.74 5.84
N ALA A 88 -6.63 0.58 5.88
CA ALA A 88 -7.20 -0.04 4.67
C ALA A 88 -8.41 0.74 4.17
N ALA A 89 -9.30 1.17 5.06
CA ALA A 89 -10.47 1.95 4.71
C ALA A 89 -10.10 3.27 4.01
N ILE A 90 -9.16 4.03 4.59
CA ILE A 90 -8.69 5.31 4.04
C ILE A 90 -7.95 5.09 2.72
N THR A 91 -7.06 4.08 2.63
CA THR A 91 -6.34 3.77 1.37
C THR A 91 -7.33 3.41 0.24
N LYS A 92 -8.35 2.61 0.56
CA LYS A 92 -9.44 2.28 -0.38
C LYS A 92 -10.22 3.53 -0.79
N ALA A 93 -10.57 4.40 0.16
CA ALA A 93 -11.28 5.64 -0.11
C ALA A 93 -10.47 6.58 -1.01
N GLN A 94 -9.16 6.74 -0.77
CA GLN A 94 -8.25 7.51 -1.62
C GLN A 94 -8.18 6.91 -3.04
N SER A 95 -8.05 5.59 -3.16
CA SER A 95 -8.09 4.91 -4.46
C SER A 95 -9.40 5.11 -5.21
N ASN A 96 -10.53 5.20 -4.48
CA ASN A 96 -11.84 5.46 -5.07
C ASN A 96 -11.98 6.92 -5.51
N ALA A 97 -11.51 7.86 -4.69
CA ALA A 97 -11.53 9.30 -5.00
C ALA A 97 -10.68 9.66 -6.22
N LEU A 98 -9.62 8.89 -6.49
CA LEU A 98 -8.74 9.06 -7.66
C LEU A 98 -9.28 8.39 -8.93
N GLN A 99 -10.39 7.64 -8.87
CA GLN A 99 -10.97 7.05 -10.08
C GLN A 99 -11.37 8.16 -11.07
N GLY A 100 -10.95 8.01 -12.33
CA GLY A 100 -11.25 8.98 -13.39
C GLY A 100 -10.38 10.25 -13.40
N ALA A 101 -9.58 10.50 -12.36
CA ALA A 101 -8.75 11.71 -12.25
C ALA A 101 -7.69 11.84 -13.38
N PHE A 102 -7.30 10.72 -13.99
CA PHE A 102 -6.25 10.65 -15.01
C PHE A 102 -6.77 10.30 -16.41
N GLY A 103 -8.09 10.37 -16.61
CA GLY A 103 -8.74 10.03 -17.88
C GLY A 103 -9.16 8.55 -18.00
N PRO A 104 -9.87 8.19 -19.09
CA PRO A 104 -10.64 6.94 -19.20
C PRO A 104 -9.77 5.68 -19.33
N ASN A 105 -8.52 5.82 -19.76
CA ASN A 105 -7.60 4.69 -19.96
C ASN A 105 -6.72 4.40 -18.74
N VAL A 106 -6.94 5.07 -17.61
CA VAL A 106 -6.21 4.83 -16.38
C VAL A 106 -7.06 3.99 -15.43
N MET A 107 -6.45 2.99 -14.81
CA MET A 107 -7.01 2.19 -13.74
C MET A 107 -6.28 2.53 -12.46
N VAL A 108 -6.99 3.07 -11.46
CA VAL A 108 -6.44 3.26 -10.13
C VAL A 108 -6.88 2.09 -9.25
N ASP A 109 -5.98 1.60 -8.41
CA ASP A 109 -6.24 0.50 -7.50
C ASP A 109 -5.32 0.60 -6.29
N TRP A 110 -5.54 -0.24 -5.28
CA TRP A 110 -4.73 -0.22 -4.07
C TRP A 110 -4.35 -1.62 -3.61
N ALA A 111 -3.20 -1.70 -2.94
CA ALA A 111 -2.69 -2.92 -2.36
C ALA A 111 -1.93 -2.67 -1.07
N MET A 112 -1.85 -3.73 -0.27
CA MET A 112 -1.09 -3.77 0.97
C MET A 112 0.19 -4.56 0.76
N ARG A 113 1.29 -4.03 1.31
CA ARG A 113 2.57 -4.74 1.34
C ARG A 113 2.45 -6.01 2.18
N TYR A 114 1.83 -5.92 3.34
CA TYR A 114 1.54 -7.05 4.23
C TYR A 114 0.02 -7.22 4.40
N GLY A 115 -0.49 -8.43 4.22
CA GLY A 115 -1.94 -8.67 4.25
C GLY A 115 -2.66 -8.39 2.93
N LYS A 116 -3.93 -7.95 3.00
CA LYS A 116 -4.86 -7.93 1.86
C LYS A 116 -5.43 -6.54 1.57
N PRO A 117 -5.77 -6.25 0.30
CA PRO A 117 -5.44 -7.02 -0.91
C PRO A 117 -3.93 -6.98 -1.17
N ALA A 118 -3.32 -8.11 -1.55
CA ALA A 118 -1.87 -8.19 -1.71
C ALA A 118 -1.41 -7.57 -3.03
N ILE A 119 -0.20 -7.00 -3.04
CA ILE A 119 0.40 -6.39 -4.26
C ILE A 119 0.36 -7.33 -5.47
N GLY A 120 0.70 -8.61 -5.28
CA GLY A 120 0.70 -9.60 -6.38
C GLY A 120 -0.67 -9.80 -7.03
N ASP A 121 -1.70 -9.94 -6.20
CA ASP A 121 -3.08 -10.15 -6.67
C ASP A 121 -3.56 -8.95 -7.50
N ARG A 122 -3.23 -7.73 -7.06
CA ARG A 122 -3.65 -6.50 -7.75
C ARG A 122 -2.84 -6.21 -9.00
N LEU A 123 -1.54 -6.54 -9.01
CA LEU A 123 -0.73 -6.48 -10.23
C LEU A 123 -1.25 -7.43 -11.30
N GLN A 124 -1.61 -8.66 -10.91
CA GLN A 124 -2.20 -9.63 -11.83
C GLN A 124 -3.56 -9.13 -12.35
N ALA A 125 -4.43 -8.64 -11.47
CA ALA A 125 -5.72 -8.08 -11.87
C ALA A 125 -5.58 -6.88 -12.84
N MET A 126 -4.63 -5.97 -12.59
CA MET A 126 -4.33 -4.85 -13.50
C MET A 126 -3.86 -5.34 -14.87
N LYS A 127 -2.97 -6.34 -14.89
CA LYS A 127 -2.48 -6.93 -16.14
C LYS A 127 -3.63 -7.60 -16.91
N ASP A 128 -4.48 -8.34 -16.22
CA ASP A 128 -5.67 -8.98 -16.81
C ASP A 128 -6.67 -7.94 -17.32
N ALA A 129 -6.70 -6.74 -16.74
CA ALA A 129 -7.48 -5.60 -17.23
C ALA A 129 -6.84 -4.87 -18.43
N GLY A 130 -5.68 -5.31 -18.92
CA GLY A 130 -4.98 -4.72 -20.07
C GLY A 130 -4.00 -3.60 -19.70
N CYS A 131 -3.63 -3.46 -18.43
CA CYS A 131 -2.59 -2.52 -18.02
C CYS A 131 -1.21 -3.03 -18.47
N ASP A 132 -0.65 -2.43 -19.51
CA ASP A 132 0.69 -2.74 -20.03
C ASP A 132 1.77 -1.78 -19.50
N ARG A 133 1.34 -0.73 -18.79
CA ARG A 133 2.17 0.22 -18.05
C ARG A 133 1.60 0.38 -16.64
N ILE A 134 2.42 0.19 -15.61
CA ILE A 134 1.98 0.32 -14.22
C ILE A 134 2.92 1.26 -13.45
N LEU A 135 2.32 2.21 -12.73
CA LEU A 135 2.98 3.00 -11.69
C LEU A 135 2.68 2.36 -10.34
N ILE A 136 3.72 1.94 -9.62
CA ILE A 136 3.63 1.60 -8.20
C ILE A 136 3.77 2.90 -7.43
N ALA A 137 2.79 3.25 -6.62
CA ALA A 137 2.70 4.50 -5.88
C ALA A 137 2.63 4.24 -4.37
N PRO A 138 3.78 4.04 -3.69
CA PRO A 138 3.80 3.92 -2.24
C PRO A 138 3.30 5.20 -1.58
N LEU A 139 2.33 5.06 -0.68
CA LEU A 139 1.72 6.17 0.07
C LEU A 139 2.58 6.61 1.26
N TYR A 140 3.89 6.72 1.04
CA TYR A 140 4.88 7.24 1.98
C TYR A 140 5.57 8.44 1.33
N PRO A 141 5.30 9.67 1.79
CA PRO A 141 5.95 10.86 1.23
C PRO A 141 7.47 10.84 1.39
N GLN A 142 7.94 10.32 2.54
CA GLN A 142 9.36 10.11 2.85
C GLN A 142 9.80 8.68 2.50
N TYR A 143 10.95 8.55 1.84
CA TYR A 143 11.52 7.25 1.55
C TYR A 143 12.04 6.57 2.81
N CYS A 144 11.71 5.30 2.99
CA CYS A 144 12.36 4.43 3.95
C CYS A 144 12.46 3.01 3.39
N ALA A 145 13.54 2.30 3.73
CA ALA A 145 13.74 0.91 3.31
C ALA A 145 12.62 0.00 3.83
N ALA A 146 12.20 0.21 5.09
CA ALA A 146 11.14 -0.55 5.74
C ALA A 146 9.71 -0.24 5.23
N THR A 147 9.54 0.75 4.35
CA THR A 147 8.23 1.12 3.79
C THR A 147 8.23 1.08 2.26
N THR A 148 8.87 2.06 1.62
CA THR A 148 8.89 2.24 0.17
C THR A 148 9.67 1.11 -0.51
N ALA A 149 10.88 0.80 -0.02
CA ALA A 149 11.72 -0.21 -0.66
C ALA A 149 11.09 -1.61 -0.57
N THR A 150 10.56 -2.01 0.59
CA THR A 150 9.90 -3.31 0.73
C THR A 150 8.63 -3.44 -0.14
N ALA A 151 7.83 -2.37 -0.27
CA ALA A 151 6.69 -2.34 -1.19
C ALA A 151 7.12 -2.61 -2.63
N ASN A 152 8.19 -1.95 -3.08
CA ASN A 152 8.76 -2.13 -4.41
C ASN A 152 9.40 -3.52 -4.57
N ASP A 153 10.18 -4.00 -3.60
CA ASP A 153 10.77 -5.35 -3.62
C ASP A 153 9.70 -6.43 -3.79
N LYS A 154 8.57 -6.30 -3.08
CA LYS A 154 7.42 -7.20 -3.24
C LYS A 154 6.82 -7.12 -4.64
N ALA A 155 6.60 -5.92 -5.16
CA ALA A 155 6.09 -5.75 -6.52
C ALA A 155 7.02 -6.40 -7.55
N PHE A 156 8.34 -6.16 -7.46
CA PHE A 156 9.33 -6.75 -8.36
C PHE A 156 9.38 -8.28 -8.23
N ALA A 157 9.28 -8.82 -7.01
CA ALA A 157 9.24 -10.26 -6.78
C ALA A 157 8.01 -10.93 -7.42
N GLU A 158 6.86 -10.25 -7.43
CA GLU A 158 5.65 -10.76 -8.11
C GLU A 158 5.75 -10.63 -9.63
N LEU A 159 6.31 -9.53 -10.14
CA LEU A 159 6.56 -9.32 -11.57
C LEU A 159 7.56 -10.34 -12.13
N ALA A 160 8.59 -10.71 -11.36
CA ALA A 160 9.57 -11.71 -11.76
C ALA A 160 8.96 -13.10 -12.03
N LYS A 161 7.80 -13.40 -11.45
CA LYS A 161 7.03 -14.65 -11.70
C LYS A 161 6.23 -14.58 -13.01
N MET A 162 6.04 -13.39 -13.58
CA MET A 162 5.24 -13.21 -14.79
C MET A 162 6.10 -13.42 -16.04
N ARG A 163 5.64 -14.30 -16.94
CA ARG A 163 6.28 -14.52 -18.25
C ARG A 163 6.33 -13.26 -19.11
N TRP A 164 5.30 -12.42 -19.01
CA TRP A 164 5.23 -11.12 -19.68
C TRP A 164 4.95 -10.05 -18.62
N GLN A 165 5.89 -9.13 -18.45
CA GLN A 165 5.81 -8.06 -17.46
C GLN A 165 5.30 -6.76 -18.13
N PRO A 166 4.43 -5.99 -17.46
CA PRO A 166 4.14 -4.62 -17.90
C PRO A 166 5.38 -3.73 -17.73
N ALA A 167 5.44 -2.64 -18.48
CA ALA A 167 6.41 -1.59 -18.21
C ALA A 167 6.11 -0.93 -16.86
N LEU A 168 7.14 -0.63 -16.07
CA LEU A 168 6.98 -0.26 -14.68
C LEU A 168 7.62 1.09 -14.37
N ARG A 169 6.97 1.86 -13.50
CA ARG A 169 7.56 2.99 -12.78
C ARG A 169 7.24 2.88 -11.30
N THR A 170 8.07 3.46 -10.46
CA THR A 170 7.80 3.66 -9.03
C THR A 170 7.73 5.16 -8.76
N LEU A 171 6.73 5.58 -7.98
CA LEU A 171 6.60 6.96 -7.55
C LEU A 171 7.83 7.34 -6.70
N PRO A 172 8.56 8.42 -7.03
CA PRO A 172 9.63 8.93 -6.17
C PRO A 172 9.05 9.48 -4.86
N PRO A 173 9.89 9.76 -3.86
CA PRO A 173 9.48 10.50 -2.66
C PRO A 173 8.89 11.86 -3.06
N TYR A 174 7.90 12.31 -2.30
CA TYR A 174 7.11 13.52 -2.60
C TYR A 174 6.85 14.35 -1.33
N HIS A 175 7.73 14.25 -0.33
CA HIS A 175 7.64 14.99 0.92
C HIS A 175 7.81 16.50 0.75
N ASP A 176 8.44 16.94 -0.34
CA ASP A 176 8.67 18.33 -0.72
C ASP A 176 7.71 18.82 -1.81
N GLU A 177 6.73 18.01 -2.22
CA GLU A 177 5.71 18.44 -3.18
C GLU A 177 4.84 19.55 -2.57
N PRO A 178 4.71 20.72 -3.22
CA PRO A 178 3.95 21.85 -2.68
C PRO A 178 2.52 21.50 -2.29
N ALA A 179 1.84 20.66 -3.09
CA ALA A 179 0.47 20.22 -2.79
C ALA A 179 0.38 19.33 -1.54
N TYR A 180 1.41 18.55 -1.24
CA TYR A 180 1.47 17.74 -0.03
C TYR A 180 1.70 18.62 1.21
N ILE A 181 2.64 19.56 1.12
CA ILE A 181 2.93 20.53 2.18
C ILE A 181 1.68 21.37 2.49
N GLU A 182 1.01 21.87 1.45
CA GLU A 182 -0.22 22.66 1.59
C GLU A 182 -1.33 21.86 2.29
N ALA A 183 -1.53 20.59 1.91
CA ALA A 183 -2.52 19.74 2.57
C ALA A 183 -2.23 19.51 4.06
N LEU A 184 -0.94 19.38 4.43
CA LEU A 184 -0.54 19.30 5.84
C LEU A 184 -0.75 20.62 6.58
N ALA A 185 -0.37 21.75 5.98
CA ALA A 185 -0.54 23.07 6.56
C ALA A 185 -2.02 23.33 6.87
N GLN A 186 -2.91 23.11 5.89
CA GLN A 186 -4.35 23.24 6.06
C GLN A 186 -4.90 22.34 7.18
N SER A 187 -4.42 21.09 7.27
CA SER A 187 -4.83 20.18 8.35
C SER A 187 -4.40 20.67 9.73
N ILE A 188 -3.19 21.23 9.84
CA ILE A 188 -2.65 21.74 11.10
C ILE A 188 -3.38 23.02 11.50
N GLU A 189 -3.53 23.97 10.58
CA GLU A 189 -4.23 25.24 10.79
C GLU A 189 -5.68 25.00 11.21
N ALA A 190 -6.39 24.10 10.54
CA ALA A 190 -7.76 23.73 10.92
C ALA A 190 -7.81 23.09 12.32
N GLY A 191 -6.83 22.23 12.66
CA GLY A 191 -6.73 21.62 13.98
C GLY A 191 -6.46 22.63 15.09
N VAL A 192 -5.55 23.58 14.87
CA VAL A 192 -5.22 24.65 15.83
C VAL A 192 -6.40 25.61 16.00
N ALA A 193 -7.06 26.01 14.91
CA ALA A 193 -8.22 26.88 14.97
C ALA A 193 -9.42 26.27 15.71
N ALA A 194 -9.47 24.95 15.84
CA ALA A 194 -10.52 24.23 16.57
C ALA A 194 -10.26 24.12 18.08
N LEU A 195 -9.07 24.52 18.57
CA LEU A 195 -8.74 24.51 19.99
C LEU A 195 -9.39 25.69 20.72
N ASP A 196 -9.77 25.48 21.97
CA ASP A 196 -10.22 26.52 22.89
C ASP A 196 -9.06 27.20 23.63
N PHE A 197 -7.82 26.83 23.32
CA PHE A 197 -6.58 27.38 23.87
C PHE A 197 -5.49 27.55 22.81
N GLU A 198 -4.50 28.40 23.09
CA GLU A 198 -3.30 28.54 22.26
C GLU A 198 -2.24 27.52 22.69
N PRO A 199 -1.78 26.63 21.79
CA PRO A 199 -0.79 25.61 22.14
C PRO A 199 0.63 26.21 22.28
N ASP A 200 1.35 25.83 23.33
CA ASP A 200 2.75 26.25 23.53
C ASP A 200 3.72 25.63 22.50
N ALA A 201 3.38 24.43 21.98
CA ALA A 201 4.21 23.71 21.02
C ALA A 201 3.36 22.79 20.13
N LEU A 202 3.81 22.64 18.87
CA LEU A 202 3.29 21.65 17.94
C LEU A 202 4.26 20.47 17.85
N ILE A 203 3.78 19.26 18.11
CA ILE A 203 4.56 18.02 17.98
C ILE A 203 4.10 17.29 16.73
N ALA A 204 4.99 17.19 15.74
CA ALA A 204 4.81 16.36 14.55
C ALA A 204 5.64 15.08 14.69
N SER A 205 5.03 13.92 14.44
CA SER A 205 5.64 12.58 14.55
C SER A 205 5.36 11.74 13.32
#